data_AF-A0A1U8IB07-F1
#
_entry.id   AF-A0A1U8IB07-F1
#
_cell.length_a   1.000
_cell.length_b   1.000
_cell.length_c   1.000
_cell.angle_alpha   90.00
_cell.angle_beta   90.00
_cell.angle_gamma   90.00
#
_symmetry.space_group_name_H-M   'P 1'
#
loop_
_entity.id
_entity.type
_entity.pdbx_description
1 polymer ?
#
loop_
_entity_poly.entity_id
_entity_poly.type
_entity_poly.pdbx_seq_one_letter_code
_entity_poly.pdbx_strand_id
1 'polypeptide(L)'
;PDLPVPPLASLRIEPTSPRVPLTVTPTAGAQGRLAIAVDLSDESAYAVRRSVQNYLRPGDAVILLHVRPTSVLYGADWGSVQVQTIPNSTTNHENTAISGDHSDEESQQKLENDFDVFTTTKANTLAQPLVDAQIPFKIHIVKDHDLKERLCFEVERLGLSAVIMGSRGFGAARRTSKGRLGSVSDYCVHHCICPVVVVRYPGEEESGKKKIAGEDAELQPVPEEELEYYDAEEEHGGLS
;
A
#
# COMPACT_ATOMS: atom_id res chain seq x y z
N PRO A 1 -34.11 58.87 18.80
CA PRO A 1 -33.74 58.72 17.37
C PRO A 1 -32.65 57.66 17.25
N ASP A 2 -33.07 56.39 17.16
CA ASP A 2 -32.16 55.26 17.05
C ASP A 2 -32.04 54.87 15.57
N LEU A 3 -30.82 55.02 15.02
CA LEU A 3 -30.48 54.56 13.68
C LEU A 3 -30.10 53.07 13.74
N PRO A 4 -30.55 52.22 12.79
CA PRO A 4 -30.18 50.82 12.77
C PRO A 4 -28.76 50.61 12.23
N VAL A 5 -27.98 49.78 12.91
CA VAL A 5 -26.63 49.36 12.50
C VAL A 5 -26.74 48.33 11.36
N PRO A 6 -25.96 48.45 10.26
CA PRO A 6 -26.01 47.48 9.17
C PRO A 6 -25.34 46.15 9.59
N PRO A 7 -25.78 45.01 9.04
CA PRO A 7 -25.18 43.72 9.36
C PRO A 7 -23.81 43.57 8.67
N LEU A 8 -22.82 43.10 9.43
CA LEU A 8 -21.49 42.75 8.93
C LEU A 8 -21.58 41.59 7.94
N ALA A 9 -20.97 41.76 6.77
CA ALA A 9 -20.88 40.72 5.74
C ALA A 9 -20.07 39.52 6.25
N SER A 10 -20.60 38.31 6.04
CA SER A 10 -19.87 37.07 6.30
C SER A 10 -18.69 36.95 5.35
N LEU A 11 -17.48 37.15 5.87
CA LEU A 11 -16.23 36.91 5.16
C LEU A 11 -16.04 35.40 4.99
N ARG A 12 -16.43 34.88 3.82
CA ARG A 12 -15.98 33.56 3.37
C ARG A 12 -14.52 33.66 2.95
N ILE A 13 -13.64 33.09 3.77
CA ILE A 13 -12.24 32.89 3.42
C ILE A 13 -12.21 31.69 2.45
N GLU A 14 -12.03 31.96 1.16
CA GLU A 14 -11.64 30.91 0.22
C GLU A 14 -10.16 30.58 0.43
N PRO A 15 -9.79 29.29 0.60
CA PRO A 15 -8.38 28.92 0.60
C PRO A 15 -7.82 29.12 -0.81
N THR A 16 -6.94 30.11 -0.96
CA THR A 16 -6.16 30.35 -2.17
C THR A 16 -5.13 29.23 -2.33
N SER A 17 -5.53 28.13 -2.96
CA SER A 17 -4.59 27.14 -3.46
C SER A 17 -4.82 26.97 -4.96
N PRO A 18 -3.79 27.15 -5.80
CA PRO A 18 -3.93 27.06 -7.25
C PRO A 18 -4.30 25.63 -7.64
N ARG A 19 -5.58 25.39 -7.89
CA ARG A 19 -6.05 24.15 -8.52
C ARG A 19 -5.54 24.12 -9.96
N VAL A 20 -4.44 23.39 -10.16
CA VAL A 20 -4.06 22.92 -11.49
C VAL A 20 -5.21 22.03 -11.99
N PRO A 21 -5.76 22.25 -13.20
CA PRO A 21 -6.85 21.42 -13.69
C PRO A 21 -6.32 19.99 -13.90
N LEU A 22 -6.78 19.07 -13.05
CA LEU A 22 -6.52 17.63 -13.18
C LEU A 22 -7.07 17.17 -14.54
N THR A 23 -6.20 16.57 -15.34
CA THR A 23 -6.53 15.88 -16.59
C THR A 23 -7.75 14.97 -16.36
N VAL A 24 -8.76 15.09 -17.22
CA VAL A 24 -10.01 14.32 -17.15
C VAL A 24 -9.68 12.84 -17.35
N THR A 25 -9.43 12.12 -16.26
CA THR A 25 -9.25 10.67 -16.26
C THR A 25 -10.62 9.98 -16.32
N PRO A 26 -10.71 8.74 -16.82
CA PRO A 26 -11.96 7.96 -16.86
C PRO A 26 -12.70 7.85 -15.52
N THR A 27 -12.01 8.17 -14.41
CA THR A 27 -12.50 8.10 -13.03
C THR A 27 -12.98 9.45 -12.47
N ALA A 28 -12.98 10.52 -13.26
CA ALA A 28 -13.30 11.89 -12.81
C ALA A 28 -14.78 12.10 -12.44
N GLY A 29 -15.69 11.24 -12.91
CA GLY A 29 -17.13 11.25 -12.55
C GLY A 29 -17.52 10.23 -11.49
N ALA A 30 -16.56 9.51 -10.90
CA ALA A 30 -16.83 8.50 -9.89
C ALA A 30 -17.23 9.15 -8.55
N GLN A 31 -18.18 8.54 -7.85
CA GLN A 31 -18.61 8.98 -6.51
C GLN A 31 -17.51 8.73 -5.46
N GLY A 32 -16.65 7.73 -5.70
CA GLY A 32 -15.45 7.43 -4.91
C GLY A 32 -14.29 7.00 -5.82
N ARG A 33 -13.07 7.48 -5.53
CA ARG A 33 -11.82 7.06 -6.21
C ARG A 33 -10.98 6.30 -5.21
N LEU A 34 -10.98 4.97 -5.30
CA LEU A 34 -10.34 4.09 -4.32
C LEU A 34 -9.03 3.53 -4.87
N ALA A 35 -8.04 3.37 -4.00
CA ALA A 35 -6.83 2.60 -4.32
C ALA A 35 -7.04 1.14 -3.90
N ILE A 36 -6.56 0.20 -4.72
CA ILE A 36 -6.24 -1.16 -4.25
C ILE A 36 -4.74 -1.33 -4.41
N ALA A 37 -4.01 -1.39 -3.30
CA ALA A 37 -2.57 -1.59 -3.32
C ALA A 37 -2.24 -3.07 -3.51
N VAL A 38 -1.38 -3.36 -4.48
CA VAL A 38 -0.98 -4.72 -4.84
C VAL A 38 0.52 -4.87 -4.91
N ASP A 39 0.99 -6.07 -4.60
CA ASP A 39 2.41 -6.44 -4.58
C ASP A 39 2.68 -7.76 -5.32
N LEU A 40 1.73 -8.15 -6.19
CA LEU A 40 1.78 -9.35 -7.03
C LEU A 40 1.75 -10.68 -6.25
N SER A 41 1.43 -10.64 -4.96
CA SER A 41 1.21 -11.83 -4.12
C SER A 41 -0.22 -12.36 -4.20
N ASP A 42 -0.44 -13.60 -3.75
CA ASP A 42 -1.77 -14.19 -3.62
C ASP A 42 -2.65 -13.45 -2.60
N GLU A 43 -2.03 -12.85 -1.58
CA GLU A 43 -2.72 -12.03 -0.59
C GLU A 43 -3.27 -10.74 -1.22
N SER A 44 -2.47 -10.06 -2.05
CA SER A 44 -2.98 -8.92 -2.81
C SER A 44 -4.04 -9.31 -3.84
N ALA A 45 -3.91 -10.48 -4.48
CA ALA A 45 -4.92 -11.01 -5.38
C ALA A 45 -6.26 -11.30 -4.67
N TYR A 46 -6.18 -11.83 -3.46
CA TYR A 46 -7.35 -12.02 -2.60
C TYR A 46 -7.95 -10.68 -2.18
N ALA A 47 -7.13 -9.69 -1.82
CA ALA A 47 -7.61 -8.35 -1.50
C ALA A 47 -8.41 -7.75 -2.66
N VAL A 48 -7.92 -7.85 -3.91
CA VAL A 48 -8.68 -7.39 -5.09
C VAL A 48 -10.04 -8.09 -5.19
N ARG A 49 -10.07 -9.43 -5.08
CA ARG A 49 -11.34 -10.19 -5.14
C ARG A 49 -12.31 -9.79 -4.02
N ARG A 50 -11.81 -9.62 -2.80
CA ARG A 50 -12.62 -9.19 -1.65
C ARG A 50 -13.14 -7.78 -1.82
N SER A 51 -12.36 -6.86 -2.39
CA SER A 51 -12.80 -5.51 -2.70
C SER A 51 -14.01 -5.51 -3.61
N VAL A 52 -13.95 -6.24 -4.73
CA VAL A 52 -15.06 -6.36 -5.67
C VAL A 52 -16.32 -6.91 -5.00
N GLN A 53 -16.17 -7.88 -4.09
CA GLN A 53 -17.31 -8.56 -3.46
C GLN A 53 -17.94 -7.77 -2.31
N ASN A 54 -17.17 -6.95 -1.59
CA ASN A 54 -17.60 -6.45 -0.27
C ASN A 54 -17.36 -4.97 -0.02
N TYR A 55 -16.42 -4.32 -0.72
CA TYR A 55 -16.01 -2.96 -0.39
C TYR A 55 -16.39 -1.95 -1.47
N LEU A 56 -16.33 -2.35 -2.73
CA LEU A 56 -16.63 -1.48 -3.87
C LEU A 56 -18.14 -1.31 -4.05
N ARG A 57 -18.55 -0.05 -4.29
CA ARG A 57 -19.94 0.36 -4.51
C ARG A 57 -20.18 0.70 -5.98
N PRO A 58 -21.44 0.67 -6.44
CA PRO A 58 -21.78 1.19 -7.76
C PRO A 58 -21.37 2.66 -7.89
N GLY A 59 -20.63 2.98 -8.95
CA GLY A 59 -20.11 4.33 -9.20
C GLY A 59 -18.72 4.61 -8.60
N ASP A 60 -18.13 3.64 -7.90
CA ASP A 60 -16.71 3.71 -7.54
C ASP A 60 -15.83 3.51 -8.77
N ALA A 61 -14.64 4.12 -8.74
CA ALA A 61 -13.58 3.84 -9.68
C ALA A 61 -12.29 3.50 -8.94
N VAL A 62 -11.55 2.53 -9.49
CA VAL A 62 -10.39 1.93 -8.81
C VAL A 62 -9.09 2.36 -9.46
N ILE A 63 -8.09 2.65 -8.65
CA ILE A 63 -6.68 2.66 -9.06
C ILE A 63 -6.01 1.44 -8.46
N LEU A 64 -5.63 0.49 -9.33
CA LEU A 64 -4.82 -0.66 -8.93
C LEU A 64 -3.36 -0.18 -8.85
N LEU A 65 -2.90 0.07 -7.62
CA LEU A 65 -1.64 0.75 -7.33
C LEU A 65 -0.55 -0.27 -6.99
N HIS A 66 0.52 -0.30 -7.77
CA HIS A 66 1.69 -1.14 -7.50
C HIS A 66 2.95 -0.29 -7.45
N VAL A 67 3.73 -0.44 -6.37
CA VAL A 67 5.09 0.11 -6.30
C VAL A 67 6.06 -1.01 -6.65
N ARG A 68 6.72 -0.88 -7.80
CA ARG A 68 7.80 -1.76 -8.24
C ARG A 68 9.10 -1.32 -7.56
N PRO A 69 9.76 -2.18 -6.77
CA PRO A 69 11.09 -1.88 -6.28
C PRO A 69 12.05 -1.57 -7.44
N THR A 70 12.92 -0.58 -7.24
CA THR A 70 14.02 -0.29 -8.16
C THR A 70 15.31 -0.06 -7.37
N SER A 71 16.42 -0.61 -7.87
CA SER A 71 17.77 -0.31 -7.40
C SER A 71 18.38 0.90 -8.12
N VAL A 72 17.74 1.38 -9.18
CA VAL A 72 18.20 2.53 -9.96
C VAL A 72 17.78 3.81 -9.25
N LEU A 73 18.73 4.44 -8.55
CA LEU A 73 18.59 5.80 -8.03
C LEU A 73 18.82 6.79 -9.18
N TYR A 74 17.74 7.38 -9.70
CA TYR A 74 17.84 8.39 -10.75
C TYR A 74 18.64 9.60 -10.24
N GLY A 75 19.86 9.80 -10.75
CA GLY A 75 20.77 10.89 -10.36
C GLY A 75 21.82 10.56 -9.29
N ALA A 76 22.02 9.28 -8.93
CA ALA A 76 23.08 8.84 -8.02
C ALA A 76 24.23 8.12 -8.75
N ASP A 77 24.64 8.64 -9.91
CA ASP A 77 25.81 8.20 -10.69
C ASP A 77 27.15 8.75 -10.17
N TRP A 78 27.19 9.31 -8.95
CA TRP A 78 28.40 9.88 -8.33
C TRP A 78 29.43 8.86 -7.81
N GLY A 79 29.35 7.58 -8.17
CA GLY A 79 30.40 6.61 -7.85
C GLY A 79 29.95 5.16 -7.95
N SER A 80 30.75 4.35 -8.64
CA SER A 80 30.48 2.94 -8.91
C SER A 80 30.14 2.14 -7.64
N VAL A 81 28.92 1.60 -7.57
CA VAL A 81 28.63 0.46 -6.72
C VAL A 81 28.21 -0.68 -7.63
N GLN A 82 29.11 -1.63 -7.86
CA GLN A 82 28.73 -2.94 -8.37
C GLN A 82 27.84 -3.61 -7.32
N VAL A 83 26.53 -3.65 -7.55
CA VAL A 83 25.62 -4.48 -6.77
C VAL A 83 25.74 -5.90 -7.31
N GLN A 84 26.78 -6.62 -6.88
CA GLN A 84 26.80 -8.07 -6.98
C GLN A 84 25.78 -8.61 -5.98
N THR A 85 24.61 -9.00 -6.47
CA THR A 85 23.69 -9.81 -5.67
C THR A 85 24.33 -11.20 -5.57
N ILE A 86 24.94 -11.52 -4.43
CA ILE A 86 25.53 -12.84 -4.15
C ILE A 86 24.42 -13.80 -3.72
N PRO A 87 24.10 -14.89 -4.46
CA PRO A 87 23.54 -16.08 -3.86
C PRO A 87 24.68 -17.05 -3.55
N ASN A 88 24.98 -17.16 -2.26
CA ASN A 88 25.74 -18.23 -1.63
C ASN A 88 27.28 -18.25 -1.84
N SER A 89 27.95 -18.12 -0.69
CA SER A 89 29.37 -18.29 -0.41
C SER A 89 30.02 -19.55 -1.01
N THR A 90 31.17 -19.38 -1.68
CA THR A 90 32.45 -19.95 -1.22
C THR A 90 33.66 -19.38 -1.98
N THR A 91 34.73 -19.12 -1.21
CA THR A 91 36.17 -19.02 -1.57
C THR A 91 36.72 -17.84 -2.38
N ASN A 92 37.46 -16.98 -1.65
CA ASN A 92 38.70 -16.27 -1.95
C ASN A 92 39.27 -16.32 -3.39
N HIS A 93 39.45 -15.17 -4.04
CA HIS A 93 40.78 -14.59 -4.39
C HIS A 93 40.64 -13.28 -5.20
N GLU A 94 41.47 -12.31 -4.80
CA GLU A 94 42.18 -11.29 -5.60
C GLU A 94 41.42 -10.26 -6.48
N ASN A 95 41.62 -9.00 -6.09
CA ASN A 95 41.42 -7.78 -6.86
C ASN A 95 41.90 -7.91 -8.31
N THR A 96 40.96 -7.93 -9.23
CA THR A 96 41.24 -7.76 -10.66
C THR A 96 40.29 -6.71 -11.21
N ALA A 97 40.83 -5.49 -11.40
CA ALA A 97 40.18 -4.45 -12.17
C ALA A 97 40.17 -4.88 -13.64
N ILE A 98 39.00 -5.21 -14.18
CA ILE A 98 38.80 -5.46 -15.62
C ILE A 98 37.51 -4.75 -16.05
N SER A 99 37.71 -3.83 -16.98
CA SER A 99 36.84 -3.42 -18.09
C SER A 99 35.36 -3.16 -17.81
N GLY A 100 34.95 -1.90 -17.94
CA GLY A 100 33.56 -1.55 -18.24
C GLY A 100 33.15 -2.25 -19.54
N ASP A 101 32.32 -3.27 -19.39
CA ASP A 101 31.83 -4.09 -20.47
C ASP A 101 30.46 -3.56 -20.92
N HIS A 102 30.35 -3.19 -22.20
CA HIS A 102 29.07 -2.82 -22.82
C HIS A 102 28.03 -3.96 -22.75
N SER A 103 28.45 -5.20 -22.46
CA SER A 103 27.55 -6.34 -22.27
C SER A 103 26.73 -6.29 -20.96
N ASP A 104 27.22 -5.58 -19.94
CA ASP A 104 26.55 -5.47 -18.64
C ASP A 104 25.32 -4.55 -18.73
N GLU A 105 25.40 -3.47 -19.53
CA GLU A 105 24.28 -2.55 -19.71
C GLU A 105 23.14 -3.19 -20.50
N GLU A 106 23.45 -3.92 -21.59
CA GLU A 106 22.44 -4.59 -22.41
C GLU A 106 21.76 -5.72 -21.62
N SER A 107 22.53 -6.50 -20.85
CA SER A 107 21.97 -7.56 -20.00
C SER A 107 21.13 -7.00 -18.85
N GLN A 108 21.56 -5.93 -18.20
CA GLN A 108 20.77 -5.23 -17.17
C GLN A 108 19.48 -4.63 -17.74
N GLN A 109 19.56 -3.98 -18.91
CA GLN A 109 18.39 -3.43 -19.59
C GLN A 109 17.39 -4.53 -19.96
N LYS A 110 17.88 -5.68 -20.43
CA LYS A 110 17.04 -6.84 -20.74
C LYS A 110 16.34 -7.38 -19.49
N LEU A 111 17.05 -7.55 -18.38
CA LEU A 111 16.47 -7.99 -17.11
C LEU A 111 15.42 -7.00 -16.59
N GLU A 112 15.69 -5.69 -16.72
CA GLU A 112 14.72 -4.67 -16.33
C GLU A 112 13.44 -4.74 -17.17
N ASN A 113 13.58 -4.90 -18.49
CA ASN A 113 12.47 -5.06 -19.42
C ASN A 113 11.66 -6.32 -19.11
N ASP A 114 12.31 -7.46 -18.87
CA ASP A 114 11.64 -8.71 -18.51
C ASP A 114 10.83 -8.55 -17.21
N PHE A 115 11.37 -7.82 -16.24
CA PHE A 115 10.69 -7.55 -14.98
C PHE A 115 9.51 -6.57 -15.14
N ASP A 116 9.60 -5.58 -16.05
CA ASP A 116 8.48 -4.71 -16.41
C ASP A 116 7.36 -5.47 -17.14
N VAL A 117 7.72 -6.38 -18.05
CA VAL A 117 6.76 -7.26 -18.74
C VAL A 117 6.08 -8.18 -17.73
N PHE A 118 6.83 -8.78 -16.81
CA PHE A 118 6.29 -9.62 -15.74
C PHE A 118 5.31 -8.83 -14.85
N THR A 119 5.72 -7.65 -14.40
CA THR A 119 4.92 -6.76 -13.54
C THR A 119 3.61 -6.39 -14.23
N THR A 120 3.69 -5.97 -15.49
CA THR A 120 2.51 -5.57 -16.28
C THR A 120 1.58 -6.76 -16.50
N THR A 121 2.12 -7.93 -16.84
CA THR A 121 1.33 -9.15 -17.04
C THR A 121 0.58 -9.55 -15.78
N LYS A 122 1.28 -9.59 -14.63
CA LYS A 122 0.66 -9.92 -13.35
C LYS A 122 -0.36 -8.89 -12.90
N ALA A 123 -0.09 -7.60 -13.06
CA ALA A 123 -1.05 -6.54 -12.74
C ALA A 123 -2.34 -6.68 -13.57
N ASN A 124 -2.23 -7.01 -14.85
CA ASN A 124 -3.39 -7.29 -15.70
C ASN A 124 -4.17 -8.54 -15.25
N THR A 125 -3.47 -9.59 -14.78
CA THR A 125 -4.12 -10.76 -14.18
C THR A 125 -4.85 -10.41 -12.89
N LEU A 126 -4.25 -9.59 -12.03
CA LEU A 126 -4.88 -9.13 -10.78
C LEU A 126 -6.11 -8.27 -11.04
N ALA A 127 -6.16 -7.57 -12.17
CA ALA A 127 -7.29 -6.74 -12.54
C ALA A 127 -8.51 -7.52 -13.07
N GLN A 128 -8.39 -8.82 -13.37
CA GLN A 128 -9.51 -9.59 -13.95
C GLN A 128 -10.82 -9.53 -13.14
N PRO A 129 -10.82 -9.61 -11.79
CA PRO A 129 -12.04 -9.46 -11.01
C PRO A 129 -12.73 -8.10 -11.20
N LEU A 130 -11.98 -7.03 -11.48
CA LEU A 130 -12.53 -5.71 -11.78
C LEU A 130 -13.13 -5.66 -13.19
N VAL A 131 -12.46 -6.31 -14.16
CA VAL A 131 -12.94 -6.46 -15.54
C VAL A 131 -14.28 -7.22 -15.56
N ASP A 132 -14.32 -8.38 -14.90
CA ASP A 132 -15.49 -9.26 -14.83
C ASP A 132 -16.69 -8.56 -14.19
N ALA A 133 -16.43 -7.75 -13.15
CA ALA A 133 -17.45 -6.95 -12.48
C ALA A 133 -17.77 -5.61 -13.20
N GLN A 134 -17.13 -5.32 -14.33
CA GLN A 134 -17.29 -4.08 -15.11
C GLN A 134 -17.05 -2.81 -14.29
N ILE A 135 -16.13 -2.87 -13.32
CA ILE A 135 -15.77 -1.73 -12.46
C ILE A 135 -14.72 -0.89 -13.20
N PRO A 136 -14.91 0.43 -13.36
CA PRO A 136 -13.90 1.28 -13.99
C PRO A 136 -12.60 1.25 -13.18
N PHE A 137 -11.48 0.93 -13.83
CA PHE A 137 -10.18 0.94 -13.17
C PHE A 137 -9.05 1.44 -14.05
N LYS A 138 -7.95 1.87 -13.40
CA LYS A 138 -6.65 2.15 -14.03
C LYS A 138 -5.57 1.41 -13.25
N ILE A 139 -4.62 0.81 -13.97
CA ILE A 139 -3.40 0.27 -13.37
C ILE A 139 -2.37 1.41 -13.27
N HIS A 140 -1.85 1.65 -12.06
CA HIS A 140 -0.81 2.64 -11.80
C HIS A 140 0.41 1.96 -11.20
N ILE A 141 1.44 1.77 -12.01
CA ILE A 141 2.71 1.18 -11.60
C ILE A 141 3.73 2.32 -11.48
N VAL A 142 4.37 2.43 -10.32
CA VAL A 142 5.45 3.38 -10.07
C VAL A 142 6.70 2.65 -9.63
N LYS A 143 7.88 3.14 -10.00
CA LYS A 143 9.17 2.60 -9.56
C LYS A 143 9.70 3.44 -8.40
N ASP A 144 10.04 2.80 -7.28
CA ASP A 144 10.64 3.48 -6.13
C ASP A 144 11.45 2.51 -5.24
N HIS A 145 12.33 3.08 -4.43
CA HIS A 145 13.12 2.38 -3.43
C HIS A 145 12.38 2.25 -2.09
N ASP A 146 11.59 3.26 -1.71
CA ASP A 146 10.76 3.23 -0.51
C ASP A 146 9.29 2.95 -0.89
N LEU A 147 8.89 1.68 -0.74
CA LEU A 147 7.55 1.23 -1.12
C LEU A 147 6.45 1.86 -0.27
N LYS A 148 6.69 2.02 1.03
CA LYS A 148 5.66 2.43 2.01
C LYS A 148 5.41 3.93 1.91
N GLU A 149 6.46 4.73 1.77
CA GLU A 149 6.35 6.18 1.55
C GLU A 149 5.78 6.46 0.17
N ARG A 150 6.27 5.76 -0.86
CA ARG A 150 5.76 5.96 -2.22
C ARG A 150 4.28 5.64 -2.35
N LEU A 151 3.80 4.59 -1.67
CA LEU A 151 2.39 4.25 -1.70
C LEU A 151 1.54 5.38 -1.12
N CYS A 152 1.89 5.89 0.06
CA CYS A 152 1.16 6.99 0.72
C CYS A 152 1.19 8.26 -0.14
N PHE A 153 2.35 8.57 -0.74
CA PHE A 153 2.52 9.72 -1.62
C PHE A 153 1.62 9.63 -2.87
N GLU A 154 1.58 8.49 -3.55
CA GLU A 154 0.72 8.33 -4.74
C GLU A 154 -0.77 8.39 -4.38
N VAL A 155 -1.16 7.90 -3.20
CA VAL A 155 -2.54 7.99 -2.69
C VAL A 155 -2.96 9.45 -2.50
N GLU A 156 -2.12 10.26 -1.88
CA GLU A 156 -2.34 11.69 -1.71
C GLU A 156 -2.35 12.42 -3.06
N ARG A 157 -1.31 12.21 -3.87
CA ARG A 157 -1.12 12.85 -5.18
C ARG A 157 -2.29 12.59 -6.12
N LEU A 158 -2.83 11.38 -6.11
CA LEU A 158 -3.95 10.99 -6.97
C LEU A 158 -5.30 11.40 -6.38
N GLY A 159 -5.34 11.91 -5.15
CA GLY A 159 -6.57 12.34 -4.47
C GLY A 159 -7.53 11.19 -4.23
N LEU A 160 -7.03 10.08 -3.69
CA LEU A 160 -7.82 8.87 -3.43
C LEU A 160 -8.52 8.97 -2.07
N SER A 161 -9.76 8.50 -2.03
CA SER A 161 -10.62 8.64 -0.84
C SER A 161 -10.47 7.51 0.17
N ALA A 162 -9.92 6.37 -0.25
CA ALA A 162 -9.58 5.24 0.61
C ALA A 162 -8.55 4.32 -0.08
N VAL A 163 -7.83 3.53 0.71
CA VAL A 163 -6.91 2.49 0.24
C VAL A 163 -7.35 1.14 0.78
N ILE A 164 -7.39 0.14 -0.09
CA ILE A 164 -7.60 -1.26 0.29
C ILE A 164 -6.31 -2.03 -0.01
N MET A 165 -5.83 -2.84 0.92
CA MET A 165 -4.60 -3.59 0.74
C MET A 165 -4.57 -4.91 1.52
N GLY A 166 -3.69 -5.82 1.12
CA GLY A 166 -3.41 -7.03 1.90
C GLY A 166 -2.78 -6.70 3.26
N SER A 167 -2.99 -7.56 4.24
CA SER A 167 -2.39 -7.41 5.57
C SER A 167 -0.90 -7.67 5.58
N ARG A 168 -0.42 -8.48 4.65
CA ARG A 168 0.99 -8.78 4.42
C ARG A 168 1.25 -8.86 2.93
N GLY A 169 2.52 -8.95 2.58
CA GLY A 169 2.96 -8.95 1.20
C GLY A 169 3.85 -10.13 0.81
N PHE A 170 4.48 -10.00 -0.35
CA PHE A 170 5.37 -10.99 -0.93
C PHE A 170 6.48 -11.37 0.06
N GLY A 171 6.69 -12.68 0.24
CA GLY A 171 7.65 -13.23 1.20
C GLY A 171 7.18 -13.29 2.67
N ALA A 172 6.06 -12.65 3.02
CA ALA A 172 5.56 -12.62 4.39
C ALA A 172 4.79 -13.88 4.80
N ALA A 173 4.33 -14.68 3.82
CA ALA A 173 3.67 -15.97 4.02
C ALA A 173 4.59 -17.04 4.64
N ARG A 174 5.91 -16.88 4.52
CA ARG A 174 6.91 -17.82 5.09
C ARG A 174 7.10 -17.65 6.60
N ARG A 175 6.49 -16.63 7.22
CA ARG A 175 6.63 -16.33 8.65
C ARG A 175 5.26 -16.43 9.31
N THR A 176 5.10 -17.38 10.21
CA THR A 176 3.96 -17.59 11.11
C THR A 176 3.86 -16.50 12.19
N SER A 177 4.00 -15.22 11.82
CA SER A 177 3.72 -14.10 12.73
C SER A 177 2.22 -13.81 12.70
N LYS A 178 1.45 -14.72 13.30
CA LYS A 178 -0.01 -14.62 13.39
C LYS A 178 -0.37 -13.28 14.05
N GLY A 179 -1.24 -12.51 13.40
CA GLY A 179 -1.78 -11.25 13.93
C GLY A 179 -1.06 -9.96 13.53
N ARG A 180 0.22 -10.01 13.09
CA ARG A 180 0.98 -8.79 12.76
C ARG A 180 0.82 -8.35 11.30
N LEU A 181 0.66 -7.04 11.09
CA LEU A 181 0.72 -6.42 9.78
C LEU A 181 2.13 -6.53 9.17
N GLY A 182 2.20 -6.52 7.84
CA GLY A 182 3.44 -6.35 7.10
C GLY A 182 3.94 -4.90 7.18
N SER A 183 5.21 -4.66 6.82
CA SER A 183 5.82 -3.33 6.95
C SER A 183 5.08 -2.24 6.17
N VAL A 184 4.64 -2.54 4.94
CA VAL A 184 3.94 -1.57 4.09
C VAL A 184 2.54 -1.30 4.61
N SER A 185 1.78 -2.34 4.96
CA SER A 185 0.41 -2.19 5.50
C SER A 185 0.41 -1.50 6.86
N ASP A 186 1.32 -1.87 7.75
CA ASP A 186 1.52 -1.20 9.04
C ASP A 186 1.83 0.29 8.87
N TYR A 187 2.74 0.64 7.96
CA TYR A 187 3.04 2.03 7.68
C TYR A 187 1.83 2.80 7.15
N CYS A 188 1.11 2.23 6.17
CA CYS A 188 -0.04 2.89 5.56
C CYS A 188 -1.16 3.17 6.56
N VAL A 189 -1.44 2.24 7.48
CA VAL A 189 -2.47 2.43 8.52
C VAL A 189 -2.18 3.66 9.39
N HIS A 190 -0.91 3.98 9.63
CA HIS A 190 -0.50 5.12 10.45
C HIS A 190 -0.26 6.41 9.67
N HIS A 191 0.06 6.34 8.37
CA HIS A 191 0.57 7.49 7.60
C HIS A 191 -0.25 7.85 6.36
N CYS A 192 -1.18 7.00 5.90
CA CYS A 192 -2.04 7.37 4.78
C CYS A 192 -2.95 8.54 5.17
N ILE A 193 -3.10 9.49 4.25
CA ILE A 193 -3.98 10.65 4.39
C ILE A 193 -5.48 10.29 4.41
N CYS A 194 -5.83 9.05 4.05
CA CYS A 194 -7.19 8.56 3.93
C CYS A 194 -7.38 7.21 4.64
N PRO A 195 -8.63 6.78 4.91
CA PRO A 195 -8.92 5.49 5.53
C PRO A 195 -8.25 4.32 4.79
N VAL A 196 -7.70 3.38 5.58
CA VAL A 196 -7.05 2.16 5.09
C VAL A 196 -7.86 0.93 5.50
N VAL A 197 -8.28 0.14 4.52
CA VAL A 197 -8.92 -1.16 4.72
C VAL A 197 -7.87 -2.25 4.54
N VAL A 198 -7.59 -2.97 5.63
CA VAL A 198 -6.64 -4.07 5.61
C VAL A 198 -7.37 -5.41 5.47
N VAL A 199 -7.13 -6.11 4.35
CA VAL A 199 -7.71 -7.41 4.04
C VAL A 199 -6.81 -8.52 4.55
N ARG A 200 -7.36 -9.37 5.43
CA ARG A 200 -6.67 -10.56 5.93
C ARG A 200 -6.80 -11.70 4.94
N TYR A 201 -5.67 -12.28 4.52
CA TYR A 201 -5.68 -13.50 3.74
C TYR A 201 -6.09 -14.68 4.64
N PRO A 202 -7.09 -15.49 4.26
CA PRO A 202 -7.44 -16.68 5.03
C PRO A 202 -6.24 -17.62 4.99
N GLY A 203 -5.65 -17.90 6.16
CA GLY A 203 -4.60 -18.90 6.28
C GLY A 203 -5.15 -20.31 5.98
N GLU A 204 -4.27 -21.27 5.71
CA GLU A 204 -4.62 -22.67 5.38
C GLU A 204 -5.51 -23.37 6.44
N GLU A 205 -5.66 -22.78 7.62
CA GLU A 205 -6.48 -23.27 8.74
C GLU A 205 -7.99 -23.04 8.58
N GLU A 206 -8.45 -22.05 7.80
CA GLU A 206 -9.89 -21.81 7.62
C GLU A 206 -10.56 -22.76 6.62
N SER A 207 -9.75 -23.46 5.81
CA SER A 207 -10.22 -24.49 4.88
C SER A 207 -10.75 -25.75 5.59
N GLY A 208 -10.53 -25.88 6.90
CA GLY A 208 -10.96 -27.01 7.73
C GLY A 208 -12.32 -26.84 8.42
N LYS A 209 -12.90 -25.64 8.47
CA LYS A 209 -14.23 -25.42 9.06
C LYS A 209 -15.29 -25.46 7.96
N LYS A 210 -15.71 -26.68 7.59
CA LYS A 210 -16.95 -26.89 6.83
C LYS A 210 -18.09 -26.17 7.55
N LYS A 211 -18.72 -25.25 6.81
CA LYS A 211 -19.97 -24.58 7.13
C LYS A 211 -21.01 -25.60 7.56
N ILE A 212 -21.42 -25.55 8.82
CA ILE A 212 -22.77 -25.94 9.21
C ILE A 212 -23.63 -24.74 8.83
N ALA A 213 -24.57 -24.97 7.92
CA ALA A 213 -25.55 -23.99 7.48
C ALA A 213 -26.51 -23.65 8.63
N GLY A 214 -26.91 -22.37 8.72
CA GLY A 214 -28.05 -21.94 9.54
C GLY A 214 -27.85 -20.58 10.20
N GLU A 215 -28.62 -19.61 9.71
CA GLU A 215 -29.20 -18.42 10.39
C GLU A 215 -28.32 -17.48 11.24
N ASP A 216 -28.43 -16.17 10.90
CA ASP A 216 -28.18 -14.98 11.73
C ASP A 216 -27.17 -15.10 12.89
N ALA A 217 -25.89 -14.80 12.60
CA ALA A 217 -24.88 -14.56 13.62
C ALA A 217 -24.68 -13.05 13.82
N GLU A 218 -25.39 -12.55 14.82
CA GLU A 218 -25.19 -11.29 15.53
C GLU A 218 -23.70 -11.06 15.85
N LEU A 219 -23.20 -9.85 15.59
CA LEU A 219 -21.81 -9.47 15.89
C LEU A 219 -21.58 -9.56 17.40
N GLN A 220 -20.72 -10.49 17.82
CA GLN A 220 -20.29 -10.56 19.22
C GLN A 220 -19.46 -9.32 19.58
N PRO A 221 -19.72 -8.66 20.72
CA PRO A 221 -18.91 -7.52 21.15
C PRO A 221 -17.49 -7.97 21.53
N VAL A 222 -16.53 -7.12 21.20
CA VAL A 222 -15.10 -7.28 21.51
C VAL A 222 -14.92 -7.29 23.03
N PRO A 223 -14.17 -8.25 23.62
CA PRO A 223 -13.84 -8.20 25.04
C PRO A 223 -12.94 -6.98 25.31
N GLU A 224 -13.34 -6.15 26.28
CA GLU A 224 -12.49 -5.08 26.81
C GLU A 224 -11.37 -5.73 27.65
N GLU A 225 -10.11 -5.53 27.26
CA GLU A 225 -8.96 -5.94 28.06
C GLU A 225 -8.82 -4.99 29.27
N GLU A 226 -8.93 -5.52 30.49
CA GLU A 226 -8.63 -4.79 31.73
C GLU A 226 -7.15 -4.38 31.74
N LEU A 227 -6.91 -3.06 31.80
CA LEU A 227 -5.58 -2.50 32.03
C LEU A 227 -5.20 -2.72 33.50
N GLU A 228 -4.40 -3.74 33.78
CA GLU A 228 -3.72 -3.89 35.06
C GLU A 228 -2.72 -2.73 35.28
N TYR A 229 -3.05 -1.83 36.20
CA TYR A 229 -2.18 -0.76 36.69
C TYR A 229 -1.16 -1.37 37.66
N TYR A 230 0.13 -1.32 37.31
CA TYR A 230 1.20 -1.60 38.28
C TYR A 230 1.49 -0.31 39.06
N ASP A 231 1.03 -0.26 40.30
CA ASP A 231 1.37 0.81 41.25
C ASP A 231 2.88 0.80 41.53
N ALA A 232 3.49 1.98 41.41
CA ALA A 232 4.89 2.23 41.73
C ALA A 232 5.07 2.31 43.25
N GLU A 233 5.89 1.43 43.82
CA GLU A 233 6.36 1.59 45.20
C GLU A 233 7.45 2.68 45.26
N GLU A 234 7.09 3.84 45.83
CA GLU A 234 8.04 4.88 46.26
C GLU A 234 8.82 4.40 47.49
N GLU A 235 10.09 4.02 47.31
CA GLU A 235 11.01 3.83 48.43
C GLU A 235 11.74 5.15 48.76
N HIS A 236 11.11 5.98 49.61
CA HIS A 236 11.77 7.12 50.25
C HIS A 236 12.46 6.69 51.55
N GLY A 237 13.69 6.19 51.44
CA GLY A 237 14.60 5.98 52.57
C GLY A 237 15.60 7.13 52.71
N GLY A 238 15.19 8.24 53.33
CA GLY A 238 16.12 9.28 53.78
C GLY A 238 16.78 8.87 55.10
N LEU A 239 18.10 8.65 55.10
CA LEU A 239 18.88 8.62 56.34
C LEU A 239 19.49 10.00 56.60
N SER A 240 19.07 10.56 57.74
CA SER A 240 19.87 11.45 58.59
C SER A 240 20.99 10.69 59.29
#